data_AF-A0A9D8RAU1-F1
#
_entry.id   AF-A0A9D8RAU1-F1
#
_cell.length_a   1.000
_cell.length_b   1.000
_cell.length_c   1.000
_cell.angle_alpha   90.00
_cell.angle_beta   90.00
_cell.angle_gamma   90.00
#
_symmetry.space_group_name_H-M   'P 1'
#
loop_
_entity.id
_entity.type
_entity.pdbx_description
1 polymer ?
#
loop_
_entity_poly.entity_id
_entity_poly.type
_entity_poly.pdbx_seq_one_letter_code
_entity_poly.pdbx_strand_id
1 'polypeptide(L)'
;MFSKKKSDTLLEMIRNKQPMTGGQKMRLIVLLSVPGILAQMTSVLMFYIDAAMVGHLGANESASIGLVESSTWLFGSITGATSMGFS
;
A
#
# COMPACT_ATOMS: atom_id res chain seq x y z
N MET A 1 -2.66 16.82 -8.21
CA MET A 1 -2.10 18.19 -8.21
C MET A 1 -1.07 18.36 -7.08
N PHE A 2 -0.20 17.36 -6.85
CA PHE A 2 0.95 17.49 -5.95
C PHE A 2 2.13 18.02 -6.76
N SER A 3 2.94 18.90 -6.18
CA SER A 3 4.02 19.64 -6.83
C SER A 3 5.15 18.70 -7.33
N LYS A 4 4.91 18.00 -8.46
CA LYS A 4 5.79 17.00 -9.11
C LYS A 4 7.25 17.46 -9.16
N LYS A 5 7.44 18.70 -9.63
CA LYS A 5 8.74 19.38 -9.76
C LYS A 5 9.58 19.44 -8.48
N LYS A 6 8.95 19.52 -7.29
CA LYS A 6 9.65 19.57 -5.98
C LYS A 6 9.95 18.18 -5.43
N SER A 7 9.09 17.19 -5.73
CA SER A 7 9.36 15.79 -5.40
C SER A 7 10.54 15.28 -6.24
N ASP A 8 10.51 15.55 -7.54
CA ASP A 8 11.55 15.14 -8.48
C ASP A 8 12.91 15.65 -8.02
N THR A 9 13.03 16.93 -7.64
CA THR A 9 14.29 17.48 -7.09
C THR A 9 14.77 16.80 -5.80
N LEU A 10 13.86 16.37 -4.92
CA LEU A 10 14.23 15.67 -3.67
C LEU A 10 14.64 14.22 -3.95
N LEU A 11 14.00 13.57 -4.93
CA LEU A 11 14.37 12.24 -5.40
C LEU A 11 15.71 12.26 -6.16
N GLU A 12 16.00 13.33 -6.89
CA GLU A 12 17.30 13.54 -7.52
C GLU A 12 18.42 13.72 -6.50
N MET A 13 18.16 14.38 -5.37
CA MET A 13 19.12 14.46 -4.27
C MET A 13 19.44 13.07 -3.69
N ILE A 14 18.44 12.19 -3.56
CA ILE A 14 18.67 10.78 -3.17
C ILE A 14 19.50 10.05 -4.23
N ARG A 15 19.13 10.18 -5.51
CA ARG A 15 19.82 9.52 -6.64
C ARG A 15 21.29 9.94 -6.75
N ASN A 16 21.57 11.23 -6.54
CA ASN A 16 22.91 11.80 -6.66
C ASN A 16 23.69 11.82 -5.32
N LYS A 17 23.16 11.18 -4.27
CA LYS A 17 23.73 11.15 -2.90
C LYS A 17 24.05 12.54 -2.31
N GLN A 18 23.26 13.55 -2.66
CA GLN A 18 23.40 14.89 -2.11
C GLN A 18 22.83 14.98 -0.69
N PRO A 19 23.43 15.80 0.21
CA PRO A 19 22.93 15.95 1.57
C PRO A 19 21.55 16.63 1.58
N MET A 20 20.58 15.98 2.20
CA MET A 20 19.25 16.56 2.48
C MET A 20 19.17 17.06 3.92
N THR A 21 18.62 18.26 4.10
CA THR A 21 18.29 18.81 5.43
C THR A 21 17.15 18.01 6.10
N GLY A 22 17.06 18.06 7.44
CA GLY A 22 16.01 17.35 8.19
C GLY A 22 14.58 17.71 7.75
N GLY A 23 14.33 18.99 7.47
CA GLY A 23 13.03 19.46 6.94
C GLY A 23 12.72 18.92 5.54
N GLN A 24 13.72 18.79 4.67
CA GLN A 24 13.57 18.17 3.35
C GLN A 24 13.26 16.68 3.44
N LYS A 25 13.90 15.96 4.38
CA LYS A 25 13.61 14.54 4.64
C LYS A 25 12.18 14.34 5.13
N MET A 26 11.75 15.11 6.13
CA MET A 26 10.39 15.04 6.67
C MET A 26 9.35 15.32 5.57
N ARG A 27 9.60 16.37 4.77
CA ARG A 27 8.72 16.71 3.65
C ARG A 27 8.65 15.58 2.62
N LEU A 28 9.77 14.96 2.29
CA LEU A 28 9.80 13.85 1.35
C LEU A 28 9.04 12.63 1.87
N ILE A 29 9.20 12.30 3.16
CA ILE A 29 8.46 11.23 3.82
C ILE A 29 6.96 11.47 3.68
N VAL A 30 6.46 12.65 4.06
CA VAL A 30 5.04 12.99 3.95
C VAL A 30 4.55 12.92 2.50
N LEU A 31 5.35 13.41 1.56
CA LEU A 31 4.96 13.47 0.15
C LEU A 31 4.84 12.07 -0.47
N LEU A 32 5.68 11.12 -0.05
CA LEU A 32 5.62 9.73 -0.51
C LEU A 32 4.61 8.88 0.29
N SER A 33 4.47 9.13 1.60
CA SER A 33 3.60 8.31 2.47
C SER A 33 2.12 8.63 2.29
N VAL A 34 1.72 9.89 2.12
CA VAL A 34 0.32 10.29 1.94
C VAL A 34 -0.37 9.53 0.78
N PRO A 35 0.17 9.50 -0.46
CA PRO A 35 -0.46 8.72 -1.52
C PRO A 35 -0.44 7.22 -1.23
N GLY A 36 0.62 6.70 -0.59
CA GLY A 36 0.69 5.28 -0.19
C GLY A 36 -0.36 4.88 0.84
N ILE A 37 -0.59 5.72 1.85
CA ILE A 37 -1.63 5.52 2.87
C ILE A 37 -3.01 5.54 2.23
N LEU A 38 -3.29 6.52 1.36
CA LEU A 38 -4.56 6.61 0.64
C LEU A 38 -4.80 5.38 -0.24
N ALA A 39 -3.76 4.90 -0.94
CA ALA A 39 -3.85 3.67 -1.72
C ALA A 39 -4.15 2.46 -0.82
N GLN A 40 -3.47 2.32 0.32
CA GLN A 40 -3.71 1.23 1.26
C GLN A 40 -5.13 1.27 1.83
N MET A 41 -5.63 2.44 2.21
CA MET A 41 -7.02 2.59 2.66
C MET A 41 -8.02 2.20 1.56
N THR A 42 -7.73 2.54 0.31
CA THR A 42 -8.57 2.15 -0.84
C THR A 42 -8.58 0.63 -1.02
N SER A 43 -7.44 -0.05 -0.87
CA SER A 43 -7.38 -1.51 -0.89
C SER A 43 -8.21 -2.14 0.24
N VAL A 44 -8.18 -1.56 1.44
CA VAL A 44 -9.03 -2.01 2.55
C VAL A 44 -10.52 -1.83 2.22
N LEU A 45 -10.89 -0.69 1.64
CA LEU A 45 -12.26 -0.46 1.18
C LEU A 45 -12.70 -1.46 0.11
N MET A 46 -11.82 -1.80 -0.84
CA MET A 46 -12.07 -2.82 -1.86
C MET A 46 -12.39 -4.17 -1.20
N PHE A 47 -11.61 -4.61 -0.21
CA PHE A 47 -11.89 -5.83 0.53
C PHE A 47 -13.27 -5.82 1.21
N TYR A 48 -13.69 -4.68 1.76
CA TYR A 48 -15.03 -4.56 2.35
C TYR A 48 -16.15 -4.62 1.31
N ILE A 49 -15.94 -4.05 0.12
CA ILE A 49 -16.91 -4.13 -0.98
C ILE A 49 -17.08 -5.58 -1.43
N ASP A 50 -15.97 -6.32 -1.58
CA ASP A 50 -16.00 -7.73 -1.96
C ASP A 50 -16.70 -8.59 -0.89
N ALA A 51 -16.42 -8.32 0.40
CA ALA A 51 -17.09 -8.98 1.52
C ALA A 51 -18.60 -8.68 1.57
N ALA A 52 -19.02 -7.44 1.29
CA ALA A 52 -20.43 -7.07 1.21
C ALA A 52 -21.14 -7.72 0.02
N MET A 53 -20.44 -7.84 -1.12
CA MET A 53 -20.95 -8.51 -2.32
C MET A 53 -21.24 -9.99 -2.06
N VAL A 54 -20.29 -10.74 -1.49
CA VAL A 54 -20.51 -12.16 -1.13
C VAL A 54 -21.46 -12.31 0.06
N GLY A 55 -21.51 -11.30 0.94
CA GLY A 55 -22.50 -11.15 2.01
C GLY A 55 -23.94 -11.24 1.51
N HIS A 56 -24.23 -10.65 0.35
CA HIS A 56 -25.55 -10.68 -0.27
C HIS A 56 -25.85 -12.03 -0.95
N LEU A 57 -24.84 -12.82 -1.32
CA LEU A 57 -25.04 -14.14 -1.95
C LEU A 57 -25.53 -15.19 -0.95
N GLY A 58 -25.17 -15.03 0.33
CA GLY A 58 -25.68 -15.86 1.43
C GLY A 58 -24.65 -16.10 2.53
N ALA A 59 -25.13 -16.72 3.62
CA ALA A 59 -24.32 -16.97 4.81
C ALA A 59 -23.23 -18.03 4.58
N ASN A 60 -23.50 -19.05 3.76
CA ASN A 60 -22.55 -20.15 3.51
C ASN A 60 -21.40 -19.69 2.60
N GLU A 61 -21.70 -18.85 1.62
CA GLU A 61 -20.76 -18.24 0.69
C GLU A 61 -19.81 -17.31 1.45
N SER A 62 -20.35 -16.48 2.35
CA SER A 62 -19.58 -15.59 3.22
C SER A 62 -18.71 -16.35 4.23
N ALA A 63 -19.24 -17.41 4.83
CA ALA A 63 -18.49 -18.26 5.78
C ALA A 63 -17.29 -18.94 5.10
N SER A 64 -17.45 -19.34 3.84
CA SER A 64 -16.38 -19.96 3.05
C SER A 64 -15.22 -18.99 2.78
N ILE A 65 -15.51 -17.70 2.54
CA ILE A 65 -14.48 -16.66 2.37
C ILE A 65 -13.69 -16.45 3.67
N GLY A 66 -14.36 -16.40 4.82
CA GLY A 66 -13.69 -16.30 6.12
C GLY A 66 -12.77 -17.48 6.43
N LEU A 67 -13.14 -18.70 6.03
CA LEU A 67 -12.33 -19.91 6.24
C LEU A 67 -11.00 -19.88 5.47
N VAL A 68 -10.97 -19.29 4.27
CA VAL A 68 -9.79 -19.24 3.40
C VAL A 68 -8.94 -17.97 3.57
N GLU A 69 -9.45 -16.95 4.27
CA GLU A 69 -8.83 -15.63 4.40
C GLU A 69 -7.45 -15.69 5.05
N SER A 70 -7.31 -16.39 6.19
CA SER A 70 -6.03 -16.52 6.91
C SER A 70 -4.95 -17.24 6.08
N SER A 71 -5.33 -18.27 5.32
CA SER A 71 -4.40 -18.96 4.41
C SER A 71 -3.98 -18.04 3.26
N THR A 72 -4.93 -17.30 2.67
CA THR A 72 -4.66 -16.33 1.60
C THR A 72 -3.71 -15.23 2.08
N TRP A 73 -3.92 -14.72 3.30
CA TRP A 73 -3.03 -13.73 3.91
C TRP A 73 -1.61 -14.27 4.10
N LEU A 74 -1.45 -15.50 4.59
CA LEU A 74 -0.16 -16.13 4.79
C LEU A 74 0.62 -16.26 3.48
N PHE A 75 -0.01 -16.85 2.46
CA PHE A 75 0.65 -17.04 1.16
C PHE A 75 0.94 -15.70 0.48
N GLY A 76 -0.01 -14.77 0.48
CA GLY A 76 0.17 -13.43 -0.07
C GLY A 76 1.33 -12.68 0.60
N SER A 77 1.47 -12.80 1.92
CA SER A 77 2.54 -12.16 2.68
C SER A 77 3.91 -12.75 2.38
N ILE A 78 4.03 -14.08 2.26
CA ILE A 78 5.30 -14.76 1.91
C ILE A 78 5.73 -14.37 0.49
N THR A 79 4.80 -14.42 -0.47
CA THR A 79 5.08 -14.02 -1.86
C THR A 79 5.44 -12.54 -1.94
N GLY A 80 4.71 -11.68 -1.22
CA GLY A 80 4.99 -10.25 -1.12
C GLY A 80 6.40 -9.97 -0.58
N ALA A 81 6.76 -10.59 0.55
CA ALA A 81 8.09 -10.45 1.14
C ALA A 81 9.20 -10.92 0.19
N THR A 82 8.97 -12.04 -0.52
CA THR A 82 9.92 -12.56 -1.51
C THR A 82 10.08 -11.58 -2.66
N SER A 83 8.99 -11.04 -3.21
CA SER A 83 9.03 -10.08 -4.32
C SER A 83 9.78 -8.79 -3.95
N MET A 84 9.59 -8.28 -2.72
CA MET A 84 10.27 -7.08 -2.24
C MET A 84 11.77 -7.33 -1.99
N GLY A 85 12.15 -8.53 -1.54
CA GLY A 85 13.55 -8.88 -1.27
C GLY A 85 14.44 -8.99 -2.52
N PHE A 86 13.85 -9.16 -3.71
CA PHE A 86 14.55 -9.26 -4.99
C PHE A 86 14.31 -8.06 -5.93
N SER A 87 13.55 -7.05 -5.49
CA SER A 87 13.29 -5.79 -6.23
C SER A 87 14.26 -4.69 -5.80
#